data_AF-A0A261D3H5-F1
#
_entry.id   AF-A0A261D3H5-F1
#
_cell.length_a   1.000
_cell.length_b   1.000
_cell.length_c   1.000
_cell.angle_alpha   90.00
_cell.angle_beta   90.00
_cell.angle_gamma   90.00
#
_symmetry.space_group_name_H-M   'P 1'
#
loop_
_entity.id
_entity.type
_entity.pdbx_description
1 polymer ?
#
loop_
_entity_poly.entity_id
_entity_poly.type
_entity_poly.pdbx_seq_one_letter_code
_entity_poly.pdbx_strand_id
1 'polypeptide(L)'
;MVRFKDLSMPMTQALAEHAESRQLVLSDEMPAWLTHSVNLPSQSLLGKLLGHKANRTDRDKEHDVLVVLHTTHVIIVTSGAKRGTSALSLPIEHATIRVGSALETTFSSVEDAGFTLGGFPGDHGKSGTFYIGLGTEPAGAECAEAIRAAITDAKNP
;
A
#
# COMPACT_ATOMS: atom_id res chain seq x y z
N MET A 1 1.04 11.76 -9.26
CA MET A 1 1.10 12.21 -7.85
C MET A 1 -0.12 13.05 -7.47
N VAL A 2 -0.56 12.98 -6.21
CA VAL A 2 -1.69 13.76 -5.65
C VAL A 2 -1.19 14.78 -4.62
N ARG A 3 -1.92 15.87 -4.39
CA ARG A 3 -1.66 16.79 -3.27
C ARG A 3 -2.56 16.44 -2.07
N PHE A 4 -2.12 16.73 -0.85
CA PHE A 4 -2.89 16.37 0.35
C PHE A 4 -4.25 17.07 0.43
N LYS A 5 -4.38 18.28 -0.15
CA LYS A 5 -5.65 19.00 -0.28
C LYS A 5 -6.67 18.32 -1.19
N ASP A 6 -6.22 17.42 -2.06
CA ASP A 6 -7.08 16.70 -3.01
C ASP A 6 -7.60 15.38 -2.41
N LEU A 7 -7.17 15.02 -1.19
CA LEU A 7 -7.60 13.82 -0.50
C LEU A 7 -8.99 13.98 0.10
N SER A 8 -9.68 12.85 0.27
CA SER A 8 -10.89 12.84 1.08
C SER A 8 -10.59 13.23 2.53
N MET A 9 -11.53 13.93 3.18
CA MET A 9 -11.38 14.37 4.57
C MET A 9 -10.99 13.23 5.54
N PRO A 10 -11.57 12.01 5.45
CA PRO A 10 -11.12 10.90 6.29
C PRO A 10 -9.66 10.52 6.10
N MET A 11 -9.15 10.54 4.86
CA MET A 11 -7.74 10.21 4.58
C MET A 11 -6.80 11.31 5.06
N THR A 12 -7.17 12.58 4.86
CA THR A 12 -6.41 13.72 5.40
C THR A 12 -6.30 13.63 6.93
N GLN A 13 -7.42 13.33 7.60
CA GLN A 13 -7.44 13.18 9.05
C GLN A 13 -6.56 12.02 9.53
N ALA A 14 -6.72 10.82 8.95
CA ALA A 14 -5.92 9.67 9.34
C ALA A 14 -4.41 9.87 9.08
N LEU A 15 -4.05 10.54 7.98
CA LEU A 15 -2.68 10.91 7.68
C LEU A 15 -2.11 11.86 8.74
N ALA A 16 -2.86 12.92 9.09
CA ALA A 16 -2.44 13.91 10.08
C ALA A 16 -2.29 13.31 11.48
N GLU A 17 -3.29 12.56 11.95
CA GLU A 17 -3.26 11.89 13.26
C GLU A 17 -2.08 10.91 13.38
N HIS A 18 -1.83 10.14 12.32
CA HIS A 18 -0.71 9.20 12.31
C HIS A 18 0.63 9.92 12.31
N ALA A 19 0.79 10.95 11.47
CA ALA A 19 2.01 11.74 11.43
C ALA A 19 2.29 12.41 12.77
N GLU A 20 1.29 12.99 13.42
CA GLU A 20 1.40 13.55 14.78
C GLU A 20 1.84 12.49 15.80
N SER A 21 1.17 11.33 15.82
CA SER A 21 1.50 10.24 16.75
C SER A 21 2.92 9.68 16.59
N ARG A 22 3.52 9.88 15.41
CA ARG A 22 4.87 9.44 15.05
C ARG A 22 5.88 10.58 14.96
N GLN A 23 5.47 11.81 15.28
CA GLN A 23 6.31 13.01 15.17
C GLN A 23 6.91 13.20 13.76
N LEU A 24 6.15 12.85 12.73
CA LEU A 24 6.52 13.03 11.33
C LEU A 24 5.98 14.38 10.84
N VAL A 25 6.87 15.21 10.30
CA VAL A 25 6.49 16.52 9.76
C VAL A 25 6.14 16.34 8.29
N LEU A 26 4.86 16.53 7.96
CA LEU A 26 4.38 16.44 6.58
C LEU A 26 4.59 17.75 5.83
N SER A 27 4.84 17.63 4.52
CA SER A 27 4.86 18.75 3.58
C SER A 27 4.04 18.40 2.34
N ASP A 28 3.27 19.34 1.83
CA ASP A 28 2.44 19.17 0.63
C ASP A 28 3.27 18.88 -0.65
N GLU A 29 4.59 19.11 -0.60
CA GLU A 29 5.53 18.79 -1.67
C GLU A 29 6.06 17.36 -1.63
N MET A 30 5.71 16.58 -0.60
CA MET A 30 6.15 15.18 -0.51
C MET A 30 5.52 14.34 -1.63
N PRO A 31 6.27 13.39 -2.20
CA PRO A 31 5.71 12.47 -3.18
C PRO A 31 4.57 11.64 -2.58
N ALA A 32 3.41 11.73 -3.21
CA ALA A 32 2.21 11.03 -2.77
C ALA A 32 1.42 10.47 -3.96
N TRP A 33 0.92 9.25 -3.82
CA TRP A 33 0.15 8.54 -4.83
C TRP A 33 -1.10 7.95 -4.20
N LEU A 34 -2.25 8.24 -4.80
CA LEU A 34 -3.51 7.60 -4.46
C LEU A 34 -3.75 6.50 -5.49
N THR A 35 -3.81 5.25 -5.04
CA THR A 35 -4.13 4.09 -5.88
C THR A 35 -5.44 3.48 -5.44
N HIS A 36 -6.07 2.76 -6.37
CA HIS A 36 -7.30 2.01 -6.11
C HIS A 36 -7.00 0.51 -6.14
N SER A 37 -7.19 -0.15 -5.00
CA SER A 37 -6.91 -1.57 -4.83
C SER A 37 -8.20 -2.38 -4.92
N VAL A 38 -8.23 -3.38 -5.80
CA VAL A 38 -9.39 -4.26 -6.01
C VAL A 38 -9.04 -5.68 -5.61
N ASN A 39 -9.85 -6.29 -4.75
CA ASN A 39 -9.74 -7.69 -4.38
C ASN A 39 -10.42 -8.56 -5.42
N LEU A 40 -9.63 -8.99 -6.41
CA LEU A 40 -10.10 -9.75 -7.55
C LEU A 40 -10.84 -11.04 -7.14
N PRO A 41 -11.73 -11.56 -7.99
CA PRO A 41 -12.34 -12.87 -7.78
C PRO A 41 -11.28 -13.98 -7.67
N SER A 42 -11.58 -15.01 -6.90
CA SER A 42 -10.73 -16.20 -6.82
C SER A 42 -10.52 -16.80 -8.21
N GLN A 43 -9.28 -17.15 -8.55
CA GLN A 43 -8.98 -17.78 -9.84
C GLN A 43 -9.27 -19.30 -9.86
N SER A 44 -9.55 -19.91 -8.71
CA SER A 44 -9.91 -21.33 -8.62
C SER A 44 -11.31 -21.61 -9.18
N LEU A 45 -11.52 -22.75 -9.87
CA LEU A 45 -12.81 -23.16 -10.42
C LEU A 45 -13.95 -23.15 -9.38
N LEU A 46 -13.67 -23.72 -8.20
CA LEU A 46 -14.62 -23.73 -7.08
C LEU A 46 -14.85 -22.33 -6.51
N GLY A 47 -13.78 -21.52 -6.40
CA GLY A 47 -13.86 -20.14 -5.92
C GLY A 47 -14.67 -19.22 -6.85
N LYS A 48 -14.55 -19.40 -8.17
CA LYS A 48 -15.35 -18.67 -9.17
C LYS A 48 -16.84 -19.02 -9.04
N LEU A 49 -17.16 -20.31 -8.91
CA LEU A 49 -18.55 -20.78 -8.79
C LEU A 49 -19.23 -20.27 -7.51
N LEU A 50 -18.49 -20.17 -6.40
CA LEU A 50 -19.00 -19.68 -5.12
C LEU A 50 -18.86 -18.16 -4.91
N GLY A 51 -18.45 -17.41 -5.95
CA GLY A 51 -18.29 -15.95 -5.88
C GLY A 51 -17.26 -15.49 -4.84
N HIS A 52 -16.25 -16.30 -4.56
CA HIS A 52 -15.22 -15.99 -3.57
C HIS A 52 -14.20 -14.99 -4.10
N LYS A 53 -13.71 -14.13 -3.20
CA LYS A 53 -12.59 -13.23 -3.45
C LYS A 53 -11.27 -13.98 -3.38
N ALA A 54 -10.24 -13.50 -4.06
CA ALA A 54 -8.88 -14.04 -4.01
C ALA A 54 -8.33 -13.94 -2.59
N ASN A 55 -8.45 -12.76 -1.96
CA ASN A 55 -8.16 -12.60 -0.54
C ASN A 55 -9.46 -12.65 0.29
N ARG A 56 -9.66 -13.76 1.01
CA ARG A 56 -10.87 -13.95 1.84
C ARG A 56 -10.81 -13.20 3.17
N THR A 57 -9.62 -12.85 3.67
CA THR A 57 -9.46 -12.16 4.96
C THR A 57 -9.63 -10.65 4.84
N ASP A 58 -9.39 -10.11 3.64
CA ASP A 58 -9.73 -8.73 3.33
C ASP A 58 -11.25 -8.54 3.48
N ARG A 59 -11.66 -7.55 4.26
CA ARG A 59 -13.08 -7.24 4.50
C ARG A 59 -13.73 -6.57 3.29
N ASP A 60 -12.96 -5.78 2.56
CA ASP A 60 -13.39 -4.94 1.46
C ASP A 60 -13.27 -5.67 0.11
N LYS A 61 -14.10 -5.26 -0.85
CA LYS A 61 -13.96 -5.68 -2.26
C LYS A 61 -12.98 -4.78 -2.99
N GLU A 62 -12.94 -3.53 -2.58
CA GLU A 62 -12.08 -2.49 -3.11
C GLU A 62 -11.82 -1.46 -2.02
N HIS A 63 -10.69 -0.77 -2.09
CA HIS A 63 -10.33 0.29 -1.16
C HIS A 63 -9.27 1.20 -1.79
N ASP A 64 -9.27 2.45 -1.38
CA ASP A 64 -8.23 3.40 -1.78
C ASP A 64 -7.02 3.25 -0.87
N VAL A 65 -5.83 3.44 -1.46
CA VAL A 65 -4.55 3.43 -0.75
C VAL A 65 -3.78 4.68 -1.13
N LEU A 66 -3.53 5.55 -0.15
CA LEU A 66 -2.57 6.63 -0.28
C LEU A 66 -1.21 6.13 0.19
N VAL A 67 -0.20 6.29 -0.65
CA VAL A 67 1.21 6.09 -0.31
C VAL A 67 1.89 7.44 -0.28
N VAL A 68 2.50 7.80 0.84
CA VAL A 68 3.32 9.01 0.99
C VAL A 68 4.75 8.60 1.25
N LEU A 69 5.66 9.10 0.43
CA LEU A 69 7.10 8.94 0.62
C LEU A 69 7.61 10.12 1.47
N HIS A 70 7.72 9.90 2.77
CA HIS A 70 8.37 10.81 3.71
C HIS A 70 9.90 10.59 3.65
N THR A 71 10.70 11.55 4.10
CA THR A 71 12.17 11.47 4.05
C THR A 71 12.74 10.28 4.84
N THR A 72 12.06 9.84 5.89
CA THR A 72 12.48 8.73 6.76
C THR A 72 11.53 7.53 6.73
N HIS A 73 10.33 7.68 6.16
CA HIS A 73 9.27 6.68 6.27
C HIS A 73 8.50 6.51 4.95
N VAL A 74 7.97 5.31 4.72
CA VAL A 74 6.83 5.11 3.83
C VAL A 74 5.58 5.12 4.70
N ILE A 75 4.64 6.02 4.41
CA ILE A 75 3.34 6.10 5.09
C ILE A 75 2.27 5.57 4.15
N ILE A 76 1.40 4.73 4.68
CA ILE A 76 0.30 4.11 3.95
C ILE A 76 -0.99 4.47 4.67
N VAL A 77 -1.97 5.02 3.94
CA VAL A 77 -3.32 5.26 4.44
C VAL A 77 -4.29 4.47 3.59
N THR A 78 -5.05 3.58 4.21
CA THR A 78 -6.10 2.82 3.52
C THR A 78 -7.46 3.38 3.85
N SER A 79 -8.35 3.46 2.88
CA SER A 79 -9.76 3.83 3.08
C SER A 79 -10.68 2.84 2.37
N GLY A 80 -11.47 2.09 3.13
CA GLY A 80 -12.42 1.11 2.60
C GLY A 80 -13.75 1.13 3.35
N ALA A 81 -14.82 0.79 2.65
CA ALA A 81 -16.19 0.90 3.18
C ALA A 81 -16.42 0.07 4.47
N LYS A 82 -15.73 -1.06 4.63
CA LYS A 82 -15.88 -1.97 5.79
C LYS A 82 -14.73 -1.89 6.78
N ARG A 83 -13.51 -1.57 6.36
CA ARG A 83 -12.36 -1.39 7.26
C ARG A 83 -12.28 0.01 7.87
N GLY A 84 -12.99 0.98 7.30
CA GLY A 84 -12.85 2.40 7.64
C GLY A 84 -11.60 3.01 7.03
N THR A 85 -11.09 4.08 7.64
CA THR A 85 -9.85 4.72 7.23
C THR A 85 -8.80 4.55 8.33
N SER A 86 -7.60 4.13 7.96
CA SER A 86 -6.50 3.90 8.90
C SER A 86 -5.15 4.14 8.24
N ALA A 87 -4.18 4.55 9.03
CA ALA A 87 -2.82 4.80 8.59
C ALA A 87 -1.80 3.92 9.32
N LEU A 88 -0.70 3.63 8.64
CA LEU A 88 0.47 2.93 9.17
C LEU A 88 1.72 3.41 8.46
N SER A 89 2.89 3.23 9.08
CA SER A 89 4.16 3.63 8.48
C SER A 89 5.29 2.68 8.79
N LEU A 90 6.34 2.74 7.98
CA LEU A 90 7.53 1.92 8.07
C LEU A 90 8.77 2.79 7.81
N PRO A 91 9.78 2.79 8.69
CA PRO A 91 11.06 3.40 8.39
C PRO A 91 11.66 2.85 7.08
N ILE A 92 12.12 3.73 6.19
CA ILE A 92 12.63 3.32 4.86
C ILE A 92 13.83 2.38 4.99
N GLU A 93 14.68 2.61 5.98
CA GLU A 93 15.85 1.78 6.28
C GLU A 93 15.52 0.31 6.56
N HIS A 94 14.32 0.04 7.08
CA HIS A 94 13.83 -1.31 7.40
C HIS A 94 12.91 -1.87 6.31
N ALA A 95 12.57 -1.07 5.31
CA ALA A 95 11.64 -1.47 4.28
C ALA A 95 12.28 -2.42 3.26
N THR A 96 11.46 -3.35 2.79
CA THR A 96 11.73 -4.19 1.62
C THR A 96 10.59 -4.03 0.64
N ILE A 97 10.88 -4.15 -0.65
CA ILE A 97 9.88 -4.06 -1.71
C ILE A 97 10.03 -5.26 -2.65
N ARG A 98 8.91 -5.84 -3.06
CA ARG A 98 8.81 -6.88 -4.09
C ARG A 98 7.65 -6.55 -5.03
N VAL A 99 7.85 -6.72 -6.33
CA VAL A 99 6.77 -6.61 -7.32
C VAL A 99 5.80 -7.79 -7.17
N GLY A 100 4.51 -7.51 -7.23
CA GLY A 100 3.42 -8.48 -7.07
C GLY A 100 3.05 -8.77 -5.62
N SER A 101 2.04 -9.61 -5.44
CA SER A 101 1.54 -10.00 -4.13
C SER A 101 2.46 -11.02 -3.45
N ALA A 102 2.72 -10.86 -2.15
CA ALA A 102 3.43 -11.87 -1.35
C ALA A 102 2.69 -13.22 -1.27
N LEU A 103 1.40 -13.25 -1.61
CA LEU A 103 0.60 -14.47 -1.65
C LEU A 103 0.77 -15.24 -2.98
N GLU A 104 1.37 -14.62 -3.99
CA GLU A 104 1.56 -15.22 -5.30
C GLU A 104 2.95 -15.87 -5.45
N THR A 105 2.92 -17.18 -5.73
CA THR A 105 4.09 -17.99 -6.13
C THR A 105 4.25 -18.07 -7.65
N THR A 106 3.30 -17.55 -8.42
CA THR A 106 3.30 -17.58 -9.89
C THR A 106 2.96 -16.19 -10.42
N PHE A 107 3.83 -15.62 -11.26
CA PHE A 107 3.62 -14.35 -11.94
C PHE A 107 2.51 -14.54 -13.00
N SER A 108 1.24 -14.35 -12.64
CA SER A 108 0.14 -14.39 -13.59
C SER A 108 -0.45 -13.01 -13.82
N SER A 109 -0.24 -12.54 -15.05
CA SER A 109 -0.88 -11.42 -15.75
C SER A 109 -0.72 -10.00 -15.18
N VAL A 110 -0.48 -9.08 -16.10
CA VAL A 110 -0.28 -7.63 -15.97
C VAL A 110 -1.45 -6.90 -15.27
N GLU A 111 -2.59 -7.57 -15.07
CA GLU A 111 -3.80 -7.01 -14.46
C GLU A 111 -3.73 -6.87 -12.93
N ASP A 112 -2.76 -7.51 -12.26
CA ASP A 112 -2.49 -7.37 -10.82
C ASP A 112 -1.15 -6.63 -10.60
N ALA A 113 -1.00 -5.48 -11.27
CA ALA A 113 0.15 -4.60 -11.07
C ALA A 113 0.11 -4.04 -9.64
N GLY A 114 0.86 -4.68 -8.76
CA GLY A 114 1.00 -4.28 -7.36
C GLY A 114 2.43 -4.42 -6.89
N PHE A 115 2.69 -3.93 -5.68
CA PHE A 115 3.92 -4.28 -4.97
C PHE A 115 3.63 -4.57 -3.52
N THR A 116 4.45 -5.43 -2.93
CA THR A 116 4.42 -5.74 -1.51
C THR A 116 5.54 -5.01 -0.80
N LEU A 117 5.19 -4.26 0.24
CA LEU A 117 6.14 -3.72 1.21
C LEU A 117 6.27 -4.65 2.41
N GLY A 118 7.49 -4.98 2.77
CA GLY A 118 7.81 -5.78 3.96
C GLY A 118 8.66 -5.00 4.95
N GLY A 119 8.59 -5.41 6.22
CA GLY A 119 9.34 -4.77 7.32
C GLY A 119 8.44 -4.26 8.44
N PHE A 120 7.12 -4.34 8.27
CA PHE A 120 6.17 -4.03 9.33
C PHE A 120 6.34 -4.99 10.52
N PRO A 121 5.97 -4.58 11.74
CA PRO A 121 5.79 -5.52 12.84
C PRO A 121 4.81 -6.62 12.39
N GLY A 122 5.20 -7.88 12.53
CA GLY A 122 4.35 -9.02 12.23
C GLY A 122 4.32 -9.99 13.40
N ASP A 123 3.54 -11.06 13.23
CA ASP A 123 3.35 -12.06 14.28
C ASP A 123 4.48 -13.11 14.30
N HIS A 124 4.71 -13.68 15.48
CA HIS A 124 5.63 -14.81 15.69
C HIS A 124 7.06 -14.59 15.18
N GLY A 125 7.58 -13.37 15.32
CA GLY A 125 8.96 -13.03 14.95
C GLY A 125 9.19 -12.90 13.45
N LYS A 126 8.12 -12.89 12.63
CA LYS A 126 8.20 -12.60 11.20
C LYS A 126 7.82 -11.15 10.93
N SER A 127 8.51 -10.52 9.98
CA SER A 127 8.09 -9.19 9.50
C SER A 127 6.77 -9.30 8.76
N GLY A 128 5.84 -8.40 9.11
CA GLY A 128 4.61 -8.18 8.39
C GLY A 128 4.87 -7.62 6.98
N THR A 129 3.91 -7.87 6.10
CA THR A 129 3.91 -7.33 4.74
C THR A 129 2.59 -6.64 4.44
N PHE A 130 2.63 -5.65 3.56
CA PHE A 130 1.48 -4.91 3.10
C PHE A 130 1.48 -4.88 1.57
N TYR A 131 0.45 -5.44 0.96
CA TYR A 131 0.26 -5.41 -0.49
C TYR A 131 -0.46 -4.13 -0.91
N ILE A 132 0.10 -3.43 -1.88
CA ILE A 132 -0.50 -2.24 -2.49
C ILE A 132 -0.85 -2.62 -3.94
N GLY A 133 -2.15 -2.74 -4.19
CA GLY A 133 -2.68 -2.80 -5.54
C GLY A 133 -2.58 -1.41 -6.18
N LEU A 134 -2.02 -1.34 -7.38
CA LEU A 134 -1.79 -0.05 -8.04
C LEU A 134 -2.90 0.33 -9.01
N GLY A 135 -3.82 -0.60 -9.29
CA GLY A 135 -4.77 -0.46 -10.38
C GLY A 135 -4.09 -0.48 -11.74
N THR A 136 -4.84 -0.17 -12.79
CA THR A 136 -4.34 -0.12 -14.18
C THR A 136 -3.69 1.23 -14.53
N GLU A 137 -3.60 2.15 -13.58
CA GLU A 137 -3.16 3.51 -13.82
C GLU A 137 -1.62 3.65 -13.75
N PRO A 138 -1.01 4.52 -14.59
CA PRO A 138 0.45 4.74 -14.58
C PRO A 138 1.01 5.23 -13.25
N ALA A 139 0.20 5.93 -12.43
CA ALA A 139 0.57 6.43 -11.11
C ALA A 139 1.08 5.31 -10.17
N GLY A 140 0.61 4.09 -10.41
CA GLY A 140 1.07 2.89 -9.77
C GLY A 140 2.55 2.58 -9.97
N ALA A 141 2.95 2.50 -11.23
CA ALA A 141 4.32 2.15 -11.60
C ALA A 141 5.30 3.24 -11.11
N GLU A 142 4.91 4.51 -11.23
CA GLU A 142 5.68 5.64 -10.67
C GLU A 142 5.87 5.50 -9.16
N CYS A 143 4.81 5.17 -8.42
CA CYS A 143 4.89 4.93 -6.98
C CYS A 143 5.85 3.78 -6.65
N ALA A 144 5.72 2.63 -7.32
CA ALA A 144 6.56 1.46 -7.05
C ALA A 144 8.05 1.76 -7.28
N GLU A 145 8.37 2.44 -8.38
CA GLU A 145 9.74 2.82 -8.71
C GLU A 145 10.32 3.86 -7.74
N ALA A 146 9.53 4.87 -7.35
CA ALA A 146 9.97 5.87 -6.38
C ALA A 146 10.26 5.24 -5.00
N ILE A 147 9.39 4.35 -4.53
CA ILE A 147 9.62 3.63 -3.26
C ILE A 147 10.85 2.71 -3.38
N ARG A 148 11.00 1.99 -4.50
CA ARG A 148 12.17 1.14 -4.74
C ARG A 148 13.48 1.93 -4.74
N ALA A 149 13.51 3.09 -5.37
CA ALA A 149 14.66 3.98 -5.37
C ALA A 149 14.99 4.44 -3.95
N ALA A 150 14.00 4.97 -3.20
CA ALA A 150 14.23 5.46 -1.84
C ALA A 150 14.73 4.37 -0.88
N ILE A 151 14.21 3.15 -0.97
CA ILE A 151 14.69 2.00 -0.19
C ILE A 151 16.13 1.62 -0.57
N THR A 152 16.47 1.72 -1.85
CA THR A 152 17.81 1.41 -2.36
C THR A 152 18.82 2.43 -1.84
N ASP A 153 18.48 3.72 -1.92
CA ASP A 153 19.32 4.82 -1.46
C ASP A 153 19.53 4.74 0.07
N ALA A 154 18.48 4.48 0.84
CA ALA A 154 18.60 4.34 2.31
C ALA A 154 19.48 3.17 2.74
N LYS A 155 19.63 2.14 1.90
CA LYS A 155 20.51 0.97 2.16
C LYS A 155 21.93 1.17 1.66
N ASN A 156 22.17 2.16 0.81
CA ASN A 156 23.48 2.49 0.23
C ASN A 156 23.73 4.01 0.37
N PRO A 157 23.84 4.52 1.61
CA PRO A 157 23.96 5.96 1.88
C PRO A 157 25.28 6.57 1.40
#